data_AF-A0A843HS50-F1
#
_entry.id   AF-A0A843HS50-F1
#
_cell.length_a   1.000
_cell.length_b   1.000
_cell.length_c   1.000
_cell.angle_alpha   90.00
_cell.angle_beta   90.00
_cell.angle_gamma   90.00
#
_symmetry.space_group_name_H-M   'P 1'
#
loop_
_entity.id
_entity.type
_entity.pdbx_description
1 polymer ?
#
loop_
_entity_poly.entity_id
_entity_poly.type
_entity_poly.pdbx_seq_one_letter_code
_entity_poly.pdbx_strand_id
1 'polypeptide(L)'
;GFDHTEAKVKKLRETLKRMGMNKVEVYKADSRYLYEDFSIKDVDKVMIDPPCSDLGVRPKIYDKKTNDDILILHSYQKQFLNAAYKILKKGGTVIYSTCTLTSWENERVIDDPRFELEFSVRFIPIVHDTTGFFIAKLKKK
;
A
#
# COMPACT_ATOMS: atom_id res chain seq x y z
N GLY A 1 11.30 -6.19 1.94
CA GLY A 1 10.07 -5.74 2.60
C GLY A 1 10.41 -4.68 3.63
N PHE A 2 9.59 -3.65 3.78
CA PHE A 2 9.83 -2.54 4.70
C PHE A 2 8.62 -2.35 5.61
N ASP A 3 8.85 -2.21 6.91
CA ASP A 3 7.82 -1.85 7.89
C ASP A 3 8.43 -0.90 8.93
N HIS A 4 7.64 0.04 9.43
CA HIS A 4 8.10 1.02 10.41
C HIS A 4 8.33 0.42 11.81
N THR A 5 7.67 -0.70 12.13
CA THR A 5 7.63 -1.27 13.49
C THR A 5 8.52 -2.51 13.62
N GLU A 6 9.46 -2.50 14.56
CA GLU A 6 10.37 -3.63 14.82
C GLU A 6 9.61 -4.93 15.13
N ALA A 7 8.54 -4.85 15.91
CA ALA A 7 7.73 -6.01 16.27
C ALA A 7 7.12 -6.72 15.05
N LYS A 8 6.64 -5.95 14.05
CA LYS A 8 6.10 -6.49 12.80
C LYS A 8 7.20 -7.10 11.94
N VAL A 9 8.36 -6.42 11.84
CA VAL A 9 9.55 -6.94 11.12
C VAL A 9 10.01 -8.28 11.69
N LYS A 10 10.12 -8.38 13.03
CA LYS A 10 10.51 -9.64 13.70
C LYS A 10 9.53 -10.77 13.39
N LYS A 11 8.23 -10.52 13.55
CA LYS A 11 7.17 -11.50 13.26
C LYS A 11 7.17 -11.95 11.80
N LEU A 12 7.42 -11.02 10.87
CA LEU A 12 7.52 -11.33 9.45
C LEU A 12 8.74 -12.22 9.16
N ARG A 13 9.91 -11.90 9.73
CA ARG A 13 11.12 -12.74 9.59
C ARG A 13 10.91 -14.16 10.12
N GLU A 14 10.26 -14.31 11.28
CA GLU A 14 9.91 -15.63 11.84
C GLU A 14 8.98 -16.41 10.91
N THR A 15 7.98 -15.73 10.34
CA THR A 15 7.04 -16.32 9.38
C THR A 15 7.75 -16.77 8.10
N LEU A 16 8.61 -15.93 7.53
CA LEU A 16 9.40 -16.24 6.34
C LEU A 16 10.32 -17.43 6.58
N LYS A 17 10.98 -17.49 7.75
CA LYS A 17 11.81 -18.63 8.16
C LYS A 17 11.00 -19.92 8.25
N ARG A 18 9.81 -19.86 8.87
CA ARG A 18 8.90 -21.01 8.98
C ARG A 18 8.40 -21.48 7.60
N MET A 19 8.25 -20.58 6.64
CA MET A 19 7.85 -20.89 5.27
C MET A 19 9.03 -21.30 4.35
N GLY A 20 10.27 -21.30 4.86
CA GLY A 20 11.47 -21.60 4.05
C GLY A 20 11.82 -20.53 3.01
N MET A 21 11.32 -19.30 3.16
CA MET A 21 11.54 -18.21 2.22
C MET A 21 12.83 -17.45 2.53
N ASN A 22 13.97 -17.99 2.09
CA ASN A 22 15.30 -17.48 2.44
C ASN A 22 15.78 -16.31 1.57
N LYS A 23 15.08 -15.99 0.47
CA LYS A 23 15.45 -14.90 -0.46
C LYS A 23 14.75 -13.57 -0.17
N VAL A 24 13.97 -13.50 0.90
CA VAL A 24 13.18 -12.31 1.25
C VAL A 24 13.86 -11.56 2.38
N GLU A 25 14.38 -10.37 2.05
CA GLU A 25 14.95 -9.46 3.04
C GLU A 25 13.88 -8.53 3.60
N VAL A 26 13.93 -8.28 4.91
CA VAL A 26 12.97 -7.41 5.60
C VAL A 26 13.76 -6.42 6.45
N TYR A 27 13.42 -5.13 6.33
CA TYR A 27 14.08 -4.03 7.03
C TYR A 27 13.07 -3.22 7.84
N LYS A 28 13.50 -2.76 9.03
CA LYS A 28 12.79 -1.72 9.75
C LYS A 28 13.19 -0.38 9.15
N ALA A 29 12.24 0.31 8.51
CA ALA A 29 12.47 1.63 7.93
C ALA A 29 11.15 2.36 7.70
N ASP A 30 11.21 3.68 7.58
CA ASP A 30 10.12 4.45 7.01
C ASP A 30 10.19 4.37 5.48
N SER A 31 9.22 3.68 4.87
CA SER A 31 9.22 3.44 3.43
C SER A 31 9.01 4.69 2.57
N ARG A 32 8.77 5.85 3.18
CA ARG A 32 8.70 7.13 2.47
C ARG A 32 10.08 7.63 2.01
N TYR A 33 11.16 7.14 2.62
CA TYR A 33 12.53 7.62 2.42
C TYR A 33 13.47 6.54 1.87
N LEU A 34 12.94 5.51 1.18
CA LEU A 34 13.75 4.38 0.69
C LEU A 34 14.84 4.79 -0.30
N TYR A 35 14.61 5.84 -1.08
CA TYR A 35 15.62 6.37 -1.99
C TYR A 35 16.75 7.04 -1.21
N GLU A 36 16.40 7.85 -0.22
CA GLU A 36 17.35 8.64 0.57
C GLU A 36 18.15 7.75 1.54
N ASP A 37 17.48 6.87 2.28
CA ASP A 37 18.09 6.07 3.35
C ASP A 37 18.84 4.83 2.84
N PHE A 38 18.38 4.24 1.72
CA PHE A 38 18.91 2.98 1.19
C PHE A 38 19.46 3.10 -0.23
N SER A 39 19.37 4.27 -0.88
CA SER A 39 19.74 4.44 -2.29
C SER A 39 19.03 3.47 -3.24
N ILE A 40 17.84 2.99 -2.85
CA ILE A 40 17.06 2.06 -3.66
C ILE A 40 16.53 2.80 -4.86
N LYS A 41 16.80 2.27 -6.04
CA LYS A 41 16.35 2.79 -7.32
C LYS A 41 16.27 1.67 -8.34
N ASP A 42 15.72 1.99 -9.50
CA ASP A 42 15.63 1.08 -10.63
C ASP A 42 14.94 -0.25 -10.28
N VAL A 43 13.92 -0.21 -9.42
CA VAL A 43 13.08 -1.36 -9.08
C VAL A 43 12.09 -1.62 -10.22
N ASP A 44 11.84 -2.90 -10.53
CA ASP A 44 10.91 -3.27 -11.60
C ASP A 44 9.45 -3.19 -11.15
N LYS A 45 9.17 -3.59 -9.90
CA LYS A 45 7.81 -3.68 -9.34
C LYS A 45 7.80 -3.31 -7.86
N VAL A 46 6.78 -2.56 -7.45
CA VAL A 46 6.52 -2.19 -6.05
C VAL A 46 5.10 -2.59 -5.68
N MET A 47 4.91 -3.13 -4.48
CA MET A 47 3.59 -3.34 -3.89
C MET A 47 3.44 -2.40 -2.69
N ILE A 48 2.38 -1.62 -2.66
CA ILE A 48 2.04 -0.68 -1.60
C ILE A 48 0.76 -1.15 -0.93
N ASP A 49 0.88 -1.53 0.34
CA ASP A 49 -0.23 -1.83 1.24
C ASP A 49 -0.13 -0.86 2.43
N PRO A 50 -0.63 0.39 2.28
CA PRO A 50 -0.40 1.43 3.25
C PRO A 50 -1.43 1.36 4.40
N PRO A 51 -1.14 1.98 5.56
CA PRO A 51 -2.16 2.17 6.58
C PRO A 51 -3.43 2.81 6.00
N CYS A 52 -4.56 2.15 6.22
CA CYS A 52 -5.86 2.52 5.67
C CYS A 52 -6.86 2.77 6.82
N SER A 53 -8.03 3.33 6.52
CA SER A 53 -9.07 3.55 7.51
C SER A 53 -9.83 2.28 7.91
N ASP A 54 -9.50 1.12 7.35
CA ASP A 54 -10.11 -0.19 7.66
C ASP A 54 -11.65 -0.19 7.55
N LEU A 55 -12.24 0.73 6.77
CA LEU A 55 -13.68 0.86 6.61
C LEU A 55 -14.29 -0.21 5.70
N GLY A 56 -13.46 -1.00 5.01
CA GLY A 56 -13.88 -2.18 4.26
C GLY A 56 -13.81 -3.47 5.06
N VAL A 57 -13.15 -3.46 6.22
CA VAL A 57 -13.07 -4.63 7.10
C VAL A 57 -14.44 -4.88 7.75
N ARG A 58 -14.70 -6.12 8.20
CA ARG A 58 -15.95 -6.67 8.79
C ARG A 58 -16.99 -5.63 9.25
N PRO A 59 -18.30 -5.85 9.01
CA PRO A 59 -19.36 -4.91 9.40
C PRO A 59 -19.19 -4.39 10.83
N LYS A 60 -18.98 -3.08 10.96
CA LYS A 60 -18.94 -2.41 12.27
C LYS A 60 -20.25 -1.68 12.48
N ILE A 61 -20.78 -1.74 13.70
CA ILE A 61 -21.98 -1.00 14.10
C ILE A 61 -21.68 0.51 14.12
N TYR A 62 -20.46 0.90 14.47
CA TYR A 62 -19.98 2.28 14.42
C TYR A 62 -18.45 2.31 14.21
N ASP A 63 -17.94 3.40 13.65
CA ASP A 63 -16.51 3.70 13.58
C ASP A 63 -16.28 5.10 14.16
N LYS A 64 -15.09 5.34 14.74
CA LYS A 64 -14.74 6.63 15.36
C LYS A 64 -13.99 7.55 14.40
N LYS A 65 -13.63 7.05 13.22
CA LYS A 65 -12.89 7.85 12.23
C LYS A 65 -13.74 8.99 11.71
N THR A 66 -13.12 10.16 11.71
CA THR A 66 -13.67 11.39 11.19
C THR A 66 -13.27 11.58 9.72
N ASN A 67 -13.88 12.56 9.05
CA ASN A 67 -13.45 12.95 7.70
C ASN A 67 -11.99 13.44 7.70
N ASP A 68 -11.56 14.13 8.76
CA ASP A 68 -10.19 14.62 8.88
C ASP A 68 -9.18 13.47 8.97
N ASP A 69 -9.51 12.40 9.71
CA ASP A 69 -8.69 11.19 9.75
C ASP A 69 -8.50 10.58 8.34
N ILE A 70 -9.58 10.55 7.54
CA ILE A 70 -9.53 10.04 6.16
C ILE A 70 -8.63 10.92 5.29
N LEU A 71 -8.69 12.25 5.44
CA LEU A 71 -7.86 13.18 4.67
C LEU A 71 -6.38 13.12 5.07
N ILE A 72 -6.09 12.89 6.35
CA ILE A 72 -4.73 12.64 6.84
C ILE A 72 -4.19 11.34 6.23
N LEU A 73 -4.98 10.25 6.27
CA LEU A 73 -4.61 8.97 5.66
C LEU A 73 -4.42 9.09 4.15
N HIS A 74 -5.30 9.79 3.44
CA HIS A 74 -5.13 10.08 2.01
C HIS A 74 -3.77 10.74 1.71
N SER A 75 -3.44 11.79 2.47
CA SER A 75 -2.19 12.52 2.32
C SER A 75 -0.98 11.65 2.64
N TYR A 76 -1.10 10.76 3.63
CA TYR A 76 -0.07 9.80 3.99
C TYR A 76 0.12 8.73 2.91
N GLN A 77 -0.97 8.21 2.34
CA GLN A 77 -0.95 7.21 1.27
C GLN A 77 -0.29 7.75 -0.01
N LYS A 78 -0.52 9.01 -0.36
CA LYS A 78 0.18 9.69 -1.46
C LYS A 78 1.69 9.78 -1.26
N GLN A 79 2.18 9.86 -0.02
CA GLN A 79 3.62 9.85 0.25
C GLN A 79 4.26 8.49 -0.10
N PHE A 80 3.57 7.38 0.13
CA PHE A 80 4.07 6.06 -0.31
C PHE A 80 4.07 5.93 -1.83
N LEU A 81 3.06 6.46 -2.52
CA LEU A 81 3.04 6.47 -3.98
C LEU A 81 4.19 7.33 -4.55
N ASN A 82 4.48 8.47 -3.92
CA ASN A 82 5.65 9.29 -4.23
C ASN A 82 6.98 8.54 -4.05
N ALA A 83 7.14 7.82 -2.94
CA ALA A 83 8.34 7.02 -2.68
C ALA A 83 8.49 5.89 -3.72
N ALA A 84 7.40 5.20 -4.06
CA ALA A 84 7.39 4.18 -5.10
C ALA A 84 7.78 4.77 -6.47
N TYR A 85 7.28 5.95 -6.82
CA TYR A 85 7.66 6.64 -8.05
C TYR A 85 9.16 6.92 -8.13
N LYS A 86 9.79 7.37 -7.02
CA LYS A 86 11.23 7.67 -6.99
C LYS A 86 12.08 6.43 -7.27
N ILE A 87 11.71 5.28 -6.71
CA ILE A 87 12.52 4.07 -6.78
C ILE A 87 12.26 3.19 -8.01
N LEU A 88 11.13 3.37 -8.69
CA LEU A 88 10.77 2.57 -9.87
C LEU A 88 11.53 2.99 -11.13
N LYS A 89 11.89 2.01 -11.96
CA LYS A 89 12.29 2.25 -13.36
C LYS A 89 11.14 2.88 -14.16
N LYS A 90 11.46 3.60 -15.24
CA LYS A 90 10.47 3.97 -16.27
C LYS A 90 9.79 2.71 -16.81
N GLY A 91 8.46 2.70 -16.91
CA GLY A 91 7.69 1.51 -17.29
C GLY A 91 7.51 0.47 -16.19
N GLY A 92 8.09 0.67 -15.00
CA GLY A 92 7.91 -0.19 -13.83
C GLY A 92 6.48 -0.15 -13.28
N THR A 93 6.12 -1.14 -12.47
CA THR A 93 4.74 -1.33 -11.99
C THR A 93 4.59 -1.05 -10.50
N VAL A 94 3.51 -0.35 -10.12
CA VAL A 94 3.00 -0.30 -8.75
C VAL A 94 1.73 -1.13 -8.66
N ILE A 95 1.65 -2.01 -7.67
CA ILE A 95 0.38 -2.54 -7.18
C ILE A 95 0.03 -1.78 -5.91
N TYR A 96 -1.07 -1.04 -5.96
CA TYR A 96 -1.62 -0.33 -4.81
C TYR A 96 -2.80 -1.13 -4.26
N SER A 97 -2.82 -1.39 -2.96
CA SER A 97 -3.91 -2.11 -2.33
C SER A 97 -4.30 -1.50 -1.00
N THR A 98 -5.59 -1.51 -0.68
CA THR A 98 -6.12 -1.04 0.60
C THR A 98 -7.31 -1.87 1.07
N CYS A 99 -7.49 -1.88 2.38
CA CYS A 99 -8.57 -2.49 3.14
C CYS A 99 -9.78 -1.56 3.39
N THR A 100 -9.94 -0.52 2.55
CA THR A 100 -10.95 0.52 2.74
C THR A 100 -11.85 0.68 1.52
N LEU A 101 -13.06 1.17 1.76
CA LEU A 101 -14.03 1.46 0.71
C LEU A 101 -14.07 2.95 0.33
N THR A 102 -13.32 3.82 1.00
CA THR A 102 -13.39 5.26 0.70
C THR A 102 -12.73 5.57 -0.65
N SER A 103 -13.35 6.43 -1.45
CA SER A 103 -12.73 6.90 -2.70
C SER A 103 -11.53 7.82 -2.44
N TRP A 104 -11.48 8.44 -1.27
CA TRP A 104 -10.37 9.28 -0.84
C TRP A 104 -9.09 8.48 -0.71
N GLU A 105 -9.14 7.29 -0.13
CA GLU A 105 -7.96 6.44 0.02
C GLU A 105 -7.69 5.58 -1.22
N ASN A 106 -8.66 5.43 -2.11
CA ASN A 106 -8.54 4.58 -3.29
C ASN A 106 -8.30 5.41 -4.56
N GLU A 107 -9.35 5.70 -5.32
CA GLU A 107 -9.26 6.37 -6.62
C GLU A 107 -8.51 7.70 -6.54
N ARG A 108 -8.73 8.50 -5.50
CA ARG A 108 -8.06 9.80 -5.35
C ARG A 108 -6.57 9.69 -5.00
N VAL A 109 -6.11 8.57 -4.45
CA VAL A 109 -4.68 8.33 -4.22
C VAL A 109 -4.00 7.94 -5.51
N ILE A 110 -4.61 7.05 -6.28
CA ILE A 110 -4.03 6.51 -7.52
C ILE A 110 -4.20 7.44 -8.73
N ASP A 111 -5.06 8.46 -8.63
CA ASP A 111 -5.20 9.53 -9.62
C ASP A 111 -3.97 10.45 -9.60
N ASP A 112 -2.89 9.93 -10.17
CA ASP A 112 -1.59 10.57 -10.27
C ASP A 112 -1.14 10.62 -11.72
N PRO A 113 -0.91 11.81 -12.31
CA PRO A 113 -0.62 11.96 -13.73
C PRO A 113 0.69 11.29 -14.16
N ARG A 114 1.60 11.00 -13.22
CA ARG A 114 2.88 10.34 -13.50
C ARG A 114 2.73 8.83 -13.74
N PHE A 115 1.56 8.28 -13.44
CA PHE A 115 1.23 6.89 -13.65
C PHE A 115 0.14 6.73 -14.71
N GLU A 116 0.14 5.58 -15.35
CA GLU A 116 -0.94 5.08 -16.18
C GLU A 116 -1.68 3.99 -15.40
N LEU A 117 -3.00 4.14 -15.25
CA LEU A 117 -3.83 3.11 -14.63
C LEU A 117 -4.12 2.00 -15.64
N GLU A 118 -3.59 0.80 -15.39
CA GLU A 118 -3.87 -0.36 -16.24
C GLU A 118 -5.19 -1.03 -15.84
N PHE A 119 -5.44 -1.19 -14.54
CA PHE A 119 -6.75 -1.60 -14.03
C PHE A 119 -6.92 -1.23 -12.56
N SER A 120 -8.17 -1.14 -12.11
CA SER A 120 -8.54 -1.17 -10.70
C SER A 120 -9.72 -2.10 -10.48
N VAL A 121 -9.79 -2.68 -9.28
CA VAL A 121 -10.88 -3.55 -8.84
C VAL A 121 -11.22 -3.23 -7.40
N ARG A 122 -12.52 -3.28 -7.09
CA ARG A 122 -13.07 -3.04 -5.77
C ARG A 122 -13.93 -4.23 -5.37
N PHE A 123 -13.55 -4.85 -4.25
CA PHE A 123 -14.34 -5.87 -3.59
C PHE A 123 -15.27 -5.20 -2.60
N ILE A 124 -16.56 -5.52 -2.71
CA ILE A 124 -17.62 -5.05 -1.83
C ILE A 124 -18.11 -6.24 -1.00
N PRO A 125 -18.17 -6.15 0.34
CA PRO A 125 -18.41 -7.31 1.19
C PRO A 125 -19.65 -8.10 0.84
N ILE A 126 -20.80 -7.42 0.70
CA ILE A 126 -22.09 -8.09 0.46
C ILE A 126 -22.23 -8.66 -0.94
N VAL A 127 -21.46 -8.14 -1.89
CA VAL A 127 -21.52 -8.57 -3.30
C VAL A 127 -20.58 -9.75 -3.56
N HIS A 128 -19.42 -9.76 -2.90
CA HIS A 128 -18.33 -10.69 -3.20
C HIS A 128 -18.04 -11.70 -2.08
N ASP A 129 -18.86 -11.72 -1.03
CA ASP A 129 -18.70 -12.58 0.16
C ASP A 129 -17.27 -12.57 0.73
N THR A 130 -16.71 -11.36 0.86
CA THR A 130 -15.31 -11.13 1.28
C THR A 130 -15.19 -9.83 2.06
N THR A 131 -13.99 -9.44 2.47
CA THR A 131 -13.76 -8.10 3.04
C THR A 131 -13.72 -7.04 1.94
N GLY A 132 -14.12 -5.82 2.29
CA GLY A 132 -14.02 -4.66 1.42
C GLY A 132 -12.56 -4.34 1.15
N PHE A 133 -12.19 -4.36 -0.11
CA PHE A 133 -10.79 -4.25 -0.52
C PHE A 133 -10.69 -3.55 -1.88
N PHE A 134 -9.60 -2.84 -2.12
CA PHE A 134 -9.33 -2.18 -3.38
C PHE A 134 -7.93 -2.54 -3.86
N ILE A 135 -7.80 -2.80 -5.16
CA ILE A 135 -6.50 -3.07 -5.80
C ILE A 135 -6.44 -2.27 -7.08
N ALA A 136 -5.31 -1.61 -7.33
CA ALA A 136 -5.01 -0.96 -8.59
C ALA A 136 -3.62 -1.33 -9.07
N LYS A 137 -3.49 -1.55 -10.38
CA LYS A 137 -2.21 -1.71 -11.07
C LYS A 137 -1.92 -0.45 -11.85
N LEU A 138 -0.79 0.17 -11.50
CA LEU A 138 -0.30 1.40 -12.11
C LEU A 138 1.03 1.13 -12.80
N LYS A 139 1.25 1.77 -13.94
CA LYS A 139 2.52 1.74 -14.67
C LYS A 139 3.16 3.12 -14.66
N LYS A 140 4.43 3.20 -14.29
CA LYS A 140 5.18 4.46 -14.31
C LYS A 140 5.42 4.89 -15.76
N LYS A 141 5.00 6.10 -16.11
CA LYS A 141 5.20 6.68 -17.46
C LYS A 141 6.66 6.99 -17.75
#